data_AF-A0A624L7I3-F1
#
_entry.id   AF-A0A624L7I3-F1
#
_cell.length_a   1.000
_cell.length_b   1.000
_cell.length_c   1.000
_cell.angle_alpha   90.00
_cell.angle_beta   90.00
_cell.angle_gamma   90.00
#
_symmetry.space_group_name_H-M   'P 1'
#
loop_
_entity.id
_entity.type
_entity.pdbx_description
1 polymer ?
#
loop_
_entity_poly.entity_id
_entity_poly.type
_entity_poly.pdbx_seq_one_letter_code
_entity_poly.pdbx_strand_id
1 'polypeptide(L)'
;MSNTAKLQLGFSPLSKTIMLAKMRDVEGGRLRVGNDRGRDVTNEAAQLVWQLVMAEGGEIAWMLDDGVRMVLKAEKQEAAQ
;
A
#
# COMPACT_ATOMS: atom_id res chain seq x y z
N MET A 1 -12.25 8.77 24.09
CA MET A 1 -12.23 7.80 22.97
C MET A 1 -11.02 6.90 23.16
N SER A 2 -11.17 5.58 23.19
CA SER A 2 -10.04 4.68 23.45
C SER A 2 -9.06 4.74 22.28
N ASN A 3 -7.90 5.33 22.52
CA ASN A 3 -6.81 5.40 21.57
C ASN A 3 -6.14 4.02 21.48
N THR A 4 -6.82 3.05 20.89
CA THR A 4 -6.37 1.65 20.83
C THR A 4 -5.54 1.46 19.59
N ALA A 5 -4.31 1.00 19.77
CA ALA A 5 -3.41 0.74 18.66
C ALA A 5 -3.92 -0.40 17.76
N LYS A 6 -3.94 -0.18 16.45
CA LYS A 6 -4.45 -1.12 15.43
C LYS A 6 -3.36 -1.45 14.40
N LEU A 7 -3.47 -2.61 13.76
CA LEU A 7 -2.66 -2.93 12.59
C LEU A 7 -3.10 -2.03 11.43
N GLN A 8 -2.14 -1.36 10.80
CA GLN A 8 -2.37 -0.51 9.64
C GLN A 8 -1.28 -0.72 8.60
N LEU A 9 -1.66 -0.61 7.33
CA LEU A 9 -0.73 -0.56 6.22
C LEU A 9 -0.11 0.84 6.13
N GLY A 10 1.20 0.89 5.89
CA GLY A 10 1.93 2.13 5.66
C GLY A 10 2.99 1.97 4.58
N PHE A 11 3.09 2.95 3.69
CA PHE A 11 4.16 3.03 2.70
C PHE A 11 5.32 3.88 3.24
N SER A 12 6.55 3.38 3.10
CA SER A 12 7.76 4.11 3.43
C SER A 12 8.41 4.65 2.16
N PRO A 13 8.51 5.97 1.95
CA PRO A 13 9.17 6.54 0.77
C PRO A 13 10.68 6.28 0.75
N LEU A 14 11.31 6.08 1.92
CA LEU A 14 12.75 5.82 2.03
C LEU A 14 13.11 4.40 1.61
N SER A 15 12.45 3.40 2.20
CA SER A 15 12.73 1.98 1.92
C SER A 15 11.94 1.43 0.74
N LYS A 16 10.95 2.18 0.23
CA LYS A 16 10.02 1.76 -0.84
C LYS A 16 9.27 0.47 -0.53
N THR A 17 8.98 0.25 0.76
CA THR A 17 8.26 -0.94 1.24
C THR A 17 6.88 -0.56 1.77
N ILE A 18 5.95 -1.50 1.65
CA ILE A 18 4.65 -1.46 2.32
C ILE A 18 4.76 -2.33 3.56
N MET A 19 4.48 -1.75 4.73
CA MET A 19 4.57 -2.44 6.00
C MET A 19 3.21 -2.52 6.68
N LEU A 20 2.94 -3.67 7.31
CA LEU A 20 1.84 -3.83 8.26
C LEU A 20 2.40 -3.65 9.68
N ALA A 21 1.99 -2.59 10.38
CA ALA A 21 2.51 -2.26 11.70
C ALA A 21 1.41 -1.81 12.67
N LYS A 22 1.68 -1.96 13.97
CA LYS A 22 0.78 -1.49 15.03
C LYS A 22 0.94 0.03 15.20
N MET A 23 -0.04 0.75 14.69
CA MET A 23 -0.10 2.21 14.69
C MET A 23 -1.13 2.69 15.70
N ARG A 24 -0.89 3.89 16.24
CA ARG A 24 -1.77 4.60 17.16
C ARG A 24 -1.94 6.03 16.66
N ASP A 25 -3.17 6.52 16.69
CA ASP A 25 -3.43 7.92 16.37
C ASP A 25 -2.96 8.78 17.54
N VAL A 26 -2.17 9.80 17.26
CA VAL A 26 -1.74 10.80 18.25
C VAL A 26 -2.13 12.17 17.73
N GLU A 27 -2.24 13.17 18.61
CA GLU A 27 -2.46 14.54 18.15
C GLU A 27 -1.32 14.94 17.20
N GLY A 28 -1.67 15.24 15.94
CA GLY A 28 -0.70 15.59 14.90
C GLY A 28 -0.20 14.44 14.01
N GLY A 29 -0.69 13.20 14.16
CA GLY A 29 -0.37 12.15 13.18
C GLY A 29 -0.54 10.71 13.67
N ARG A 30 0.16 9.79 13.00
CA ARG A 30 0.15 8.37 13.36
C ARG A 30 1.52 7.97 13.89
N LEU A 31 1.55 7.48 15.12
CA LEU A 31 2.77 7.00 15.76
C LEU A 31 2.77 5.47 15.78
N ARG A 32 3.91 4.90 15.44
CA ARG A 32 4.14 3.47 15.63
C ARG A 32 4.40 3.17 17.10
N VAL A 33 3.67 2.21 17.66
CA VAL A 33 3.68 1.96 19.12
C VAL A 33 3.97 0.51 19.52
N GLY A 34 4.49 -0.30 18.60
CA GLY A 34 4.89 -1.68 18.86
C GLY A 34 6.40 -1.89 18.66
N ASN A 35 6.98 -2.77 19.47
CA ASN A 35 8.39 -3.19 19.36
C ASN A 35 8.65 -4.07 18.11
N ASP A 36 7.61 -4.65 17.54
CA ASP A 36 7.73 -5.51 16.37
C ASP A 36 8.10 -4.67 15.16
N ARG A 37 9.01 -5.18 14.31
CA ARG A 37 9.61 -4.38 13.21
C ARG A 37 8.61 -3.98 12.12
N GLY A 38 7.37 -4.47 12.21
CA GLY A 38 6.37 -4.42 11.15
C GLY A 38 6.69 -5.50 10.14
N ARG A 39 5.67 -6.14 9.59
CA ARG A 39 5.85 -7.14 8.54
C ARG A 39 5.95 -6.40 7.21
N ASP A 40 7.03 -6.58 6.48
CA ASP A 40 7.07 -6.19 5.07
C ASP A 40 6.05 -7.06 4.32
N VAL A 41 5.10 -6.40 3.67
CA VAL A 41 4.02 -7.03 2.90
C VAL A 41 3.98 -6.51 1.47
N THR A 42 5.11 -5.97 0.98
CA THR A 42 5.20 -5.32 -0.33
C THR A 42 4.78 -6.28 -1.46
N ASN A 43 5.25 -7.53 -1.42
CA ASN A 43 4.94 -8.52 -2.44
C ASN A 43 3.47 -8.93 -2.41
N GLU A 44 2.91 -9.18 -1.23
CA GLU A 44 1.51 -9.56 -1.08
C GLU A 44 0.57 -8.42 -1.48
N ALA A 45 0.89 -7.19 -1.08
CA ALA A 45 0.13 -6.00 -1.49
C ALA A 45 0.18 -5.82 -3.01
N ALA A 46 1.36 -5.98 -3.64
CA ALA A 46 1.50 -5.90 -5.09
C ALA A 46 0.70 -6.99 -5.81
N GLN A 47 0.71 -8.23 -5.32
CA GLN A 47 -0.07 -9.33 -5.88
C GLN A 47 -1.58 -9.09 -5.79
N LEU A 48 -2.06 -8.55 -4.66
CA LEU A 48 -3.48 -8.19 -4.50
C LEU A 48 -3.89 -7.06 -5.45
N VAL A 49 -3.06 -6.03 -5.59
CA VAL A 49 -3.29 -4.94 -6.55
C VAL A 49 -3.29 -5.48 -7.98
N TRP A 50 -2.35 -6.37 -8.32
CA TRP A 50 -2.32 -7.03 -9.63
C TRP A 50 -3.63 -7.78 -9.92
N GLN A 51 -4.11 -8.60 -8.98
CA GLN A 51 -5.37 -9.33 -9.13
C GLN A 51 -6.56 -8.39 -9.35
N LEU A 52 -6.61 -7.28 -8.60
CA LEU A 52 -7.64 -6.25 -8.77
C LEU A 52 -7.58 -5.64 -10.18
N VAL A 53 -6.40 -5.22 -10.64
CA VAL A 53 -6.23 -4.63 -11.97
C VAL A 53 -6.65 -5.61 -13.07
N MET A 54 -6.27 -6.88 -12.95
CA MET A 54 -6.69 -7.91 -13.89
C MET A 54 -8.21 -8.14 -13.87
N ALA A 55 -8.85 -8.09 -12.69
CA ALA A 55 -10.30 -8.23 -12.56
C ALA A 55 -11.08 -7.07 -13.21
N GLU A 56 -10.51 -5.86 -13.20
CA GLU A 56 -11.07 -4.66 -13.85
C GLU A 56 -10.74 -4.57 -15.35
N GLY A 57 -10.23 -5.64 -15.97
CA GLY A 57 -9.94 -5.69 -17.40
C GLY A 57 -8.52 -5.26 -17.79
N GLY A 58 -7.58 -5.25 -16.83
CA GLY A 58 -6.15 -5.02 -17.07
C GLY A 58 -5.68 -3.58 -16.85
N GLU A 59 -6.58 -2.65 -16.62
CA GLU A 59 -6.27 -1.25 -16.31
C GLU A 59 -7.28 -0.68 -15.30
N ILE A 60 -6.79 0.05 -14.31
CA ILE A 60 -7.62 0.92 -13.47
C ILE A 60 -7.08 2.35 -13.53
N ALA A 61 -7.98 3.33 -13.55
CA ALA A 61 -7.61 4.74 -13.60
C ALA A 61 -8.51 5.59 -12.71
N TRP A 62 -7.95 6.64 -12.13
CA TRP A 62 -8.68 7.63 -11.35
C TRP A 62 -8.12 9.03 -11.57
N MET A 63 -8.96 10.03 -11.33
CA MET A 63 -8.60 11.45 -11.46
C MET A 63 -8.20 12.00 -10.09
N LEU A 64 -7.15 12.81 -10.07
CA LEU A 64 -6.76 13.65 -8.94
C LEU A 64 -7.45 15.02 -9.04
N ASP A 65 -7.51 15.73 -7.92
CA ASP A 65 -8.18 17.04 -7.82
C ASP A 65 -7.52 18.12 -8.70
N ASP A 66 -6.25 17.94 -9.07
CA ASP A 66 -5.50 18.81 -9.98
C ASP A 66 -5.73 18.48 -11.48
N GLY A 67 -6.63 17.54 -11.78
CA GLY A 67 -6.95 17.09 -13.14
C GLY A 67 -5.96 16.05 -13.70
N VAL A 68 -4.96 15.63 -12.92
CA VAL A 68 -4.04 14.57 -13.33
C VAL A 68 -4.73 13.21 -13.26
N ARG A 69 -4.54 12.39 -14.30
CA ARG A 69 -5.02 11.00 -14.34
C ARG A 69 -3.93 10.06 -13.86
N MET A 70 -4.21 9.30 -12.80
CA MET A 70 -3.39 8.17 -12.39
C MET A 70 -3.91 6.89 -13.04
N VAL A 71 -3.00 6.01 -13.47
CA VAL A 71 -3.33 4.75 -14.14
C VAL A 71 -2.42 3.65 -13.59
N LEU A 72 -3.02 2.51 -13.25
CA LEU A 72 -2.31 1.27 -12.96
C LEU A 72 -2.66 0.24 -14.05
N LYS A 73 -1.64 -0.40 -14.61
CA LYS A 73 -1.76 -1.43 -15.65
C LYS A 73 -1.06 -2.69 -15.19
N ALA A 74 -1.69 -3.84 -15.41
CA ALA A 74 -1.08 -5.14 -15.19
C ALA A 74 -0.43 -5.62 -16.50
N GLU A 75 0.89 -5.70 -16.52
CA GLU A 75 1.65 -6.20 -17.67
C GLU A 75 2.46 -7.43 -17.27
N LYS A 76 2.24 -8.55 -17.98
CA LYS A 76 2.95 -9.80 -17.72
C LYS A 76 4.07 -9.93 -18.75
N GLN A 77 5.31 -9.96 -18.29
CA GLN A 77 6.47 -10.17 -19.14
C GLN A 77 6.98 -11.59 -18.97
N GLU A 78 7.29 -12.26 -20.08
CA GLU A 78 7.99 -13.52 -20.06
C GLU A 78 9.49 -13.26 -19.82
N ALA A 79 10.16 -14.17 -19.11
CA ALA A 79 11.60 -14.06 -18.94
C ALA A 79 12.27 -14.13 -20.31
N ALA A 80 13.20 -13.21 -20.59
CA ALA A 80 14.08 -13.34 -21.73
C ALA A 80 14.87 -14.65 -21.58
N GLN A 81 14.76 -15.53 -22.57
CA GLN A 81 15.46 -16.82 -22.62
C GLN A 81 16.98 -16.61 -22.75
#